data_AF-A0A1M5SR69-F1
#
_entry.id   AF-A0A1M5SR69-F1
#
_cell.length_a   1.000
_cell.length_b   1.000
_cell.length_c   1.000
_cell.angle_alpha   90.00
_cell.angle_beta   90.00
_cell.angle_gamma   90.00
#
_symmetry.space_group_name_H-M   'P 1'
#
loop_
_entity.id
_entity.type
_entity.pdbx_description
1 polymer ?
#
loop_
_entity_poly.entity_id
_entity_poly.type
_entity_poly.pdbx_seq_one_letter_code
_entity_poly.pdbx_strand_id
1 'polypeptide(L)'
;MENFDIYKEIAERTQGDIYVGVVGPVRTGKSTFIKRFMDLMVIPNIDNPHKQERAKDELPQSASGKTIHTTEPKFIPNEAVEILFDEDTRLKVRMVDCVGYIVKGALGYKEGETPKMVNTPWYEHEIPFEEAAEIGTKKVITDHSTIGIVVTTDGSITGISRNDYLEAEERVIKELKAIKKPFIIVLNSNKPKDKETIELQESLMEKYDVPVQILDVMSMSEMDIDKILETVLKEFPIKEIEINMPQWIEKLSPSHWLKEQFMSVVREMCKNIFKVRDVKKSFLGFSELDFLENSRINDINLGCGTVSLALNPESGLFYKILSEVCSCEIRGEDELLDIMREFNEAKLEYDKIKDALRDVRETGYGMVAPQLTEMRLEKPEKVKGRNGYGVKLKASAPSLHLIKADIETEVSPIMGTEKESEELVQSILEQFDNDPSEIWQSNMFGKSLEELCKEGLQKKLYKMPEDVQTKIQRTLEKIINDGNGGLICIIL
;
A
#
# COMPACT_ATOMS: atom_id res chain seq x y z
N MET A 1 2.29 -29.52 14.93
CA MET A 1 2.24 -28.08 15.25
C MET A 1 1.68 -27.27 14.09
N GLU A 2 2.00 -27.57 12.82
CA GLU A 2 1.41 -26.87 11.65
C GLU A 2 -0.11 -27.04 11.50
N ASN A 3 -0.69 -28.19 11.86
CA ASN A 3 -2.13 -28.44 11.73
C ASN A 3 -3.02 -27.54 12.60
N PHE A 4 -2.52 -27.03 13.73
CA PHE A 4 -3.35 -26.26 14.69
C PHE A 4 -3.61 -24.83 14.23
N ASP A 5 -2.66 -24.23 13.50
CA ASP A 5 -2.82 -22.86 12.99
C ASP A 5 -3.96 -22.78 11.96
N ILE A 6 -4.10 -23.81 11.10
CA ILE A 6 -5.14 -23.84 10.06
C ILE A 6 -6.54 -23.69 10.65
N TYR A 7 -6.84 -24.41 11.73
CA TYR A 7 -8.16 -24.34 12.37
C TYR A 7 -8.42 -22.99 13.02
N LYS A 8 -7.41 -22.41 13.65
CA LYS A 8 -7.48 -21.07 14.23
C LYS A 8 -7.72 -20.02 13.14
N GLU A 9 -6.98 -20.09 12.04
CA GLU A 9 -7.15 -19.19 10.89
C GLU A 9 -8.56 -19.32 10.30
N ILE A 10 -9.10 -20.53 10.14
CA ILE A 10 -10.47 -20.69 9.66
C ILE A 10 -11.48 -20.11 10.65
N ALA A 11 -11.28 -20.32 11.95
CA ALA A 11 -12.14 -19.74 12.98
C ALA A 11 -12.14 -18.20 12.89
N GLU A 12 -10.97 -17.57 12.82
CA GLU A 12 -10.86 -16.12 12.65
C GLU A 12 -11.50 -15.65 11.35
N ARG A 13 -11.29 -16.39 10.25
CA ARG A 13 -11.82 -16.04 8.92
C ARG A 13 -13.34 -16.09 8.84
N THR A 14 -13.90 -17.11 9.48
CA THR A 14 -15.33 -17.44 9.43
C THR A 14 -16.09 -16.94 10.66
N GLN A 15 -15.44 -16.17 11.54
CA GLN A 15 -16.01 -15.67 12.80
C GLN A 15 -16.50 -16.80 13.73
N GLY A 16 -15.82 -17.95 13.69
CA GLY A 16 -16.11 -19.13 14.49
C GLY A 16 -17.17 -20.06 13.90
N ASP A 17 -17.77 -19.72 12.75
CA ASP A 17 -18.87 -20.47 12.13
C ASP A 17 -18.48 -21.00 10.72
N ILE A 18 -18.17 -22.29 10.65
CA ILE A 18 -17.84 -22.98 9.40
C ILE A 18 -19.08 -23.66 8.83
N TYR A 19 -19.66 -23.05 7.80
CA TYR A 19 -20.71 -23.67 6.99
C TYR A 19 -20.14 -24.15 5.65
N VAL A 20 -20.07 -25.47 5.46
CA VAL A 20 -19.53 -26.07 4.23
C VAL A 20 -20.69 -26.55 3.34
N GLY A 21 -20.86 -25.90 2.19
CA GLY A 21 -21.79 -26.35 1.15
C GLY A 21 -21.11 -27.36 0.23
N VAL A 22 -21.52 -28.63 0.30
CA VAL A 22 -20.99 -29.69 -0.56
C VAL A 22 -21.91 -29.85 -1.76
N VAL A 23 -21.39 -29.53 -2.96
CA VAL A 23 -22.17 -29.50 -4.20
C VAL A 23 -21.48 -30.27 -5.32
N GLY A 24 -22.18 -30.52 -6.41
CA GLY A 24 -21.66 -31.25 -7.55
C GLY A 24 -22.65 -32.28 -8.10
N PRO A 25 -22.30 -32.96 -9.21
CA PRO A 25 -23.20 -33.90 -9.86
C PRO A 25 -23.65 -35.06 -8.97
N VAL A 26 -24.80 -35.69 -9.26
CA VAL A 26 -25.22 -36.91 -8.56
C VAL A 26 -24.18 -38.02 -8.72
N ARG A 27 -24.06 -38.92 -7.74
CA ARG A 27 -23.15 -40.09 -7.77
C ARG A 27 -21.64 -39.78 -7.84
N THR A 28 -21.20 -38.55 -7.53
CA THR A 28 -19.76 -38.22 -7.44
C THR A 28 -19.11 -38.53 -6.09
N GLY A 29 -19.89 -39.00 -5.10
CA GLY A 29 -19.40 -39.31 -3.75
C GLY A 29 -19.62 -38.21 -2.70
N LYS A 30 -20.46 -37.21 -2.98
CA LYS A 30 -20.82 -36.12 -2.02
C LYS A 30 -21.17 -36.61 -0.61
N SER A 31 -22.17 -37.50 -0.49
CA SER A 31 -22.61 -37.99 0.83
C SER A 31 -21.54 -38.84 1.53
N THR A 32 -20.69 -39.54 0.76
CA THR A 32 -19.51 -40.24 1.31
C THR A 32 -18.49 -39.25 1.86
N PHE A 33 -18.24 -38.14 1.13
CA PHE A 33 -17.33 -37.08 1.56
C PHE A 33 -17.80 -36.44 2.86
N ILE A 34 -19.08 -36.05 2.94
CA ILE A 34 -19.67 -35.47 4.16
C ILE A 34 -19.54 -36.44 5.33
N LYS A 35 -19.88 -37.72 5.12
CA LYS A 35 -19.75 -38.73 6.17
C LYS A 35 -18.31 -38.84 6.68
N ARG A 36 -17.34 -38.96 5.78
CA ARG A 36 -15.92 -39.06 6.14
C ARG A 36 -15.39 -37.81 6.82
N PHE A 37 -15.78 -36.62 6.35
CA PHE A 37 -15.42 -35.36 6.97
C PHE A 37 -15.96 -35.28 8.40
N MET A 38 -17.23 -35.63 8.61
CA MET A 38 -17.84 -35.67 9.93
C MET A 38 -17.19 -36.70 10.86
N ASP A 39 -16.92 -37.92 10.36
CA ASP A 39 -16.33 -39.01 11.14
C ASP A 39 -14.90 -38.70 11.61
N LEU A 40 -14.12 -37.99 10.80
CA LEU A 40 -12.71 -37.70 11.07
C LEU A 40 -12.50 -36.37 11.83
N MET A 41 -13.19 -35.31 11.41
CA MET A 41 -12.90 -33.95 11.90
C MET A 41 -13.91 -33.45 12.93
N VAL A 42 -15.20 -33.82 12.81
CA VAL A 42 -16.24 -33.27 13.69
C VAL A 42 -16.48 -34.17 14.89
N ILE A 43 -16.89 -35.42 14.65
CA ILE A 43 -17.34 -36.36 15.68
C ILE A 43 -16.31 -36.60 16.79
N PRO A 44 -15.00 -36.80 16.51
CA PRO A 44 -14.01 -37.02 17.56
C PRO A 44 -13.80 -35.82 18.48
N ASN A 45 -14.08 -34.60 17.98
CA ASN A 45 -13.80 -33.33 18.66
C ASN A 45 -15.05 -32.73 19.35
N ILE A 46 -16.11 -33.52 19.53
CA ILE A 46 -17.31 -33.13 20.28
C ILE A 46 -17.16 -33.53 21.75
N ASP A 47 -17.10 -32.55 22.65
CA ASP A 47 -17.03 -32.80 24.10
C ASP A 47 -18.25 -33.53 24.66
N ASN A 48 -19.44 -33.23 24.15
CA ASN A 48 -20.69 -33.76 24.68
C ASN A 48 -21.08 -35.10 24.01
N PRO A 49 -21.10 -36.22 24.76
CA PRO A 49 -21.38 -37.55 24.19
C PRO A 49 -22.80 -37.68 23.61
N HIS A 50 -23.80 -36.99 24.17
CA HIS A 50 -25.15 -37.00 23.61
C HIS A 50 -25.25 -36.25 22.28
N LYS A 51 -24.50 -35.15 22.13
CA LYS A 51 -24.39 -34.46 20.84
C LYS A 51 -23.60 -35.29 19.83
N GLN A 52 -22.59 -36.03 20.29
CA GLN A 52 -21.79 -36.92 19.46
C GLN A 52 -22.63 -38.08 18.90
N GLU A 53 -23.44 -38.76 19.72
CA GLU A 53 -24.36 -39.80 19.26
C GLU A 53 -25.39 -39.24 18.28
N ARG A 54 -26.01 -38.08 18.59
CA ARG A 54 -26.96 -37.43 17.68
C ARG A 54 -26.34 -37.09 16.33
N ALA A 55 -25.12 -36.53 16.32
CA ALA A 55 -24.41 -36.20 15.09
C ALA A 55 -24.12 -37.45 14.25
N LYS A 56 -23.80 -38.60 14.88
CA LYS A 56 -23.64 -39.90 14.19
C LYS A 56 -24.94 -40.40 13.56
N ASP A 57 -26.06 -40.27 14.27
CA ASP A 57 -27.38 -40.70 13.78
C ASP A 57 -27.89 -39.83 12.62
N GLU A 58 -27.48 -38.56 12.56
CA GLU A 58 -27.90 -37.62 11.52
C GLU A 58 -27.11 -37.73 10.20
N LEU A 59 -26.02 -38.51 10.19
CA LEU A 59 -25.16 -38.73 9.02
C LEU A 59 -25.93 -39.33 7.83
N PRO A 60 -25.53 -39.00 6.60
CA PRO A 60 -26.19 -39.53 5.42
C PRO A 60 -25.85 -41.02 5.25
N GLN A 61 -26.87 -41.84 4.95
CA GLN A 61 -26.64 -43.24 4.61
C GLN A 61 -26.03 -43.35 3.21
N SER A 62 -24.77 -43.80 3.15
CA SER A 62 -24.04 -44.02 1.90
C SER A 62 -24.52 -45.32 1.25
N ALA A 63 -25.22 -45.26 0.11
CA ALA A 63 -25.67 -46.44 -0.62
C ALA A 63 -24.87 -46.67 -1.92
N SER A 64 -24.38 -47.90 -2.10
CA SER A 64 -23.75 -48.36 -3.34
C SER A 64 -24.83 -48.65 -4.41
N GLY A 65 -24.70 -48.10 -5.62
CA GLY A 65 -25.71 -48.28 -6.69
C GLY A 65 -25.70 -47.21 -7.78
N LYS A 66 -26.70 -47.22 -8.68
CA LYS A 66 -26.93 -46.14 -9.68
C LYS A 66 -28.10 -45.22 -9.30
N THR A 67 -28.83 -45.56 -8.24
CA THR A 67 -30.04 -44.87 -7.78
C THR A 67 -29.69 -43.62 -6.96
N ILE A 68 -30.45 -42.55 -7.16
CA ILE A 68 -30.36 -41.29 -6.40
C ILE A 68 -31.12 -41.45 -5.08
N HIS A 69 -30.44 -41.16 -3.95
CA HIS A 69 -31.05 -41.24 -2.61
C HIS A 69 -31.31 -39.84 -2.03
N THR A 70 -30.38 -38.90 -2.20
CA THR A 70 -30.52 -37.52 -1.74
C THR A 70 -31.49 -36.78 -2.65
N THR A 71 -32.69 -36.49 -2.14
CA THR A 71 -33.76 -35.83 -2.88
C THR A 71 -34.04 -34.40 -2.39
N GLU A 72 -33.54 -34.05 -1.21
CA GLU A 72 -33.68 -32.72 -0.62
C GLU A 72 -32.35 -32.28 0.03
N PRO A 73 -32.05 -30.97 0.08
CA PRO A 73 -30.89 -30.47 0.80
C PRO A 73 -31.01 -30.77 2.29
N LYS A 74 -29.98 -31.37 2.89
CA LYS A 74 -29.97 -31.69 4.32
C LYS A 74 -28.82 -31.00 5.02
N PHE A 75 -29.13 -30.32 6.13
CA PHE A 75 -28.11 -29.83 7.06
C PHE A 75 -27.63 -30.96 7.94
N ILE A 76 -26.32 -31.14 8.03
CA ILE A 76 -25.69 -32.24 8.74
C ILE A 76 -24.54 -31.65 9.56
N PRO A 77 -24.64 -31.60 10.91
CA PRO A 77 -25.83 -31.91 11.72
C PRO A 77 -26.94 -30.85 11.59
N ASN A 78 -28.14 -31.18 12.08
CA ASN A 78 -29.30 -30.28 12.04
C ASN A 78 -29.04 -28.97 12.78
N GLU A 79 -28.34 -29.01 13.90
CA GLU A 79 -27.83 -27.84 14.62
C GLU A 79 -26.31 -27.78 14.44
N ALA A 80 -25.76 -26.56 14.34
CA ALA A 80 -24.31 -26.40 14.29
C ALA A 80 -23.68 -26.95 15.58
N VAL A 81 -22.70 -27.83 15.42
CA VAL A 81 -22.03 -28.47 16.57
C VAL A 81 -20.71 -27.74 16.83
N GLU A 82 -20.53 -27.35 18.09
CA GLU A 82 -19.28 -26.77 18.58
C GLU A 82 -18.27 -27.90 18.80
N ILE A 83 -17.10 -27.75 18.17
CA ILE A 83 -15.95 -28.62 18.32
C ILE A 83 -14.77 -27.82 18.90
N LEU A 84 -13.99 -28.49 19.74
CA LEU A 84 -12.80 -27.94 20.38
C LEU A 84 -11.58 -28.65 19.83
N PHE A 85 -10.66 -27.87 19.25
CA PHE A 85 -9.37 -28.39 18.78
C PHE A 85 -8.26 -28.21 19.82
N ASP A 86 -8.36 -27.17 20.65
CA ASP A 86 -7.45 -26.84 21.75
C ASP A 86 -8.16 -25.92 22.77
N GLU A 87 -7.48 -25.51 23.86
CA GLU A 87 -8.06 -24.66 24.93
C GLU A 87 -8.68 -23.34 24.42
N ASP A 88 -8.11 -22.76 23.36
CA ASP A 88 -8.50 -21.43 22.86
C ASP A 88 -9.27 -21.42 21.53
N THR A 89 -9.34 -22.54 20.79
CA THR A 89 -9.96 -22.58 19.44
C THR A 89 -11.28 -23.33 19.46
N ARG A 90 -12.38 -22.57 19.35
CA ARG A 90 -13.76 -23.09 19.25
C ARG A 90 -14.32 -22.83 17.87
N LEU A 91 -14.89 -23.87 17.27
CA LEU A 91 -15.47 -23.83 15.94
C LEU A 91 -16.84 -24.45 15.94
N LYS A 92 -17.81 -23.79 15.31
CA LYS A 92 -19.12 -24.36 15.04
C LYS A 92 -19.14 -24.85 13.60
N VAL A 93 -19.30 -26.15 13.42
CA VAL A 93 -19.29 -26.78 12.11
C VAL A 93 -20.68 -27.24 11.74
N ARG A 94 -21.06 -26.94 10.48
CA ARG A 94 -22.29 -27.46 9.87
C ARG A 94 -22.05 -27.68 8.38
N MET A 95 -22.40 -28.85 7.88
CA MET A 95 -22.32 -29.17 6.46
C MET A 95 -23.71 -29.14 5.84
N VAL A 96 -23.76 -28.86 4.54
CA VAL A 96 -24.98 -28.99 3.74
C VAL A 96 -24.73 -30.01 2.64
N ASP A 97 -25.46 -31.12 2.67
CA ASP A 97 -25.56 -32.02 1.52
C ASP A 97 -26.55 -31.43 0.53
N CYS A 98 -26.05 -30.81 -0.54
CA CYS A 98 -26.92 -30.27 -1.58
C CYS A 98 -27.34 -31.37 -2.55
N VAL A 99 -28.54 -31.23 -3.10
CA VAL A 99 -29.03 -32.18 -4.10
C VAL A 99 -28.10 -32.13 -5.32
N GLY A 100 -27.68 -33.31 -5.80
CA GLY A 100 -26.75 -33.37 -6.92
C GLY A 100 -27.40 -32.94 -8.23
N TYR A 101 -26.64 -32.27 -9.08
CA TYR A 101 -27.07 -31.96 -10.44
C TYR A 101 -27.18 -33.26 -11.24
N ILE A 102 -28.27 -33.39 -11.99
CA ILE A 102 -28.62 -34.63 -12.70
C ILE A 102 -27.62 -34.85 -13.84
N VAL A 103 -27.23 -36.11 -14.04
CA VAL A 103 -26.39 -36.54 -15.17
C VAL A 103 -27.12 -37.57 -16.02
N LYS A 104 -26.85 -37.58 -17.32
CA LYS A 104 -27.57 -38.41 -18.32
C LYS A 104 -27.56 -39.91 -17.97
N GLY A 105 -26.52 -40.40 -17.26
CA GLY A 105 -26.37 -41.80 -16.85
C GLY A 105 -26.92 -42.20 -15.48
N ALA A 106 -27.54 -41.29 -14.70
CA ALA A 106 -28.08 -41.61 -13.38
C ALA A 106 -29.48 -42.26 -13.47
N LEU A 107 -29.83 -43.16 -12.54
CA LEU A 107 -31.16 -43.79 -12.47
C LEU A 107 -31.97 -43.20 -11.30
N GLY A 108 -33.27 -42.98 -11.48
CA GLY A 108 -34.21 -42.59 -10.42
C GLY A 108 -34.73 -41.15 -10.42
N TYR A 109 -34.45 -40.34 -11.46
CA TYR A 109 -35.01 -38.98 -11.60
C TYR A 109 -36.20 -38.88 -12.59
N LYS A 110 -36.48 -39.95 -13.35
CA LYS A 110 -37.66 -40.08 -14.22
C LYS A 110 -38.56 -41.21 -13.72
N GLU A 111 -39.86 -40.96 -13.69
CA GLU A 111 -40.90 -41.99 -13.55
C GLU A 111 -41.47 -42.24 -14.95
N GLY A 112 -40.96 -43.27 -15.65
CA GLY A 112 -41.29 -43.49 -17.07
C GLY A 112 -40.69 -42.41 -17.98
N GLU A 113 -41.53 -41.68 -18.72
CA GLU A 113 -41.11 -40.54 -19.58
C GLU A 113 -41.25 -39.17 -18.89
N THR A 114 -41.93 -39.10 -17.74
CA THR A 114 -42.19 -37.85 -17.02
C THR A 114 -41.14 -37.59 -15.92
N PRO A 115 -40.64 -36.35 -15.78
CA PRO A 115 -39.74 -36.00 -14.69
C PRO A 115 -40.48 -36.16 -13.35
N LYS A 116 -39.79 -36.71 -12.35
CA LYS A 116 -40.35 -36.89 -11.01
C LYS A 116 -40.68 -35.51 -10.42
N MET A 117 -41.90 -35.32 -9.95
CA MET A 117 -42.35 -34.07 -9.33
C MET A 117 -42.12 -34.14 -7.81
N VAL A 118 -41.75 -33.02 -7.19
CA VAL A 118 -41.56 -32.92 -5.74
C VAL A 118 -42.17 -31.64 -5.20
N ASN A 119 -42.74 -31.74 -4.00
CA ASN A 119 -43.12 -30.55 -3.23
C ASN A 119 -41.86 -29.95 -2.60
N THR A 120 -41.71 -28.64 -2.70
CA THR A 120 -40.61 -27.93 -2.06
C THR A 120 -41.16 -26.89 -1.08
N PRO A 121 -40.44 -26.55 -0.01
CA PRO A 121 -40.83 -25.47 0.89
C PRO A 121 -40.76 -24.07 0.24
N TRP A 122 -40.32 -23.99 -1.02
CA TRP A 122 -40.08 -22.73 -1.74
C TRP A 122 -41.25 -22.32 -2.63
N TYR A 123 -42.15 -23.24 -2.97
CA TYR A 123 -43.28 -23.02 -3.86
C TYR A 123 -44.53 -23.72 -3.35
N GLU A 124 -45.70 -23.14 -3.60
CA GLU A 124 -47.00 -23.75 -3.24
C GLU A 124 -47.46 -24.86 -4.22
N HIS A 125 -46.70 -25.11 -5.29
CA HIS A 125 -46.98 -26.12 -6.29
C HIS A 125 -45.81 -27.08 -6.48
N GLU A 126 -46.11 -28.30 -6.91
CA GLU A 126 -45.10 -29.30 -7.24
C GLU A 126 -44.28 -28.83 -8.45
N ILE A 127 -42.96 -28.90 -8.31
CA ILE A 127 -42.00 -28.56 -9.37
C ILE A 127 -41.18 -29.80 -9.75
N PRO A 128 -40.61 -29.86 -10.97
CA PRO A 128 -39.73 -30.95 -11.36
C PRO A 128 -38.57 -31.10 -10.38
N PHE A 129 -38.20 -32.35 -10.08
CA PHE A 129 -37.09 -32.68 -9.16
C PHE A 129 -35.78 -31.96 -9.51
N GLU A 130 -35.50 -31.82 -10.81
CA GLU A 130 -34.31 -31.12 -11.31
C GLU A 130 -34.31 -29.63 -10.93
N GLU A 131 -35.45 -28.96 -11.08
CA GLU A 131 -35.61 -27.53 -10.75
C GLU A 131 -35.63 -27.30 -9.23
N ALA A 132 -36.27 -28.20 -8.47
CA ALA A 132 -36.23 -28.20 -7.01
C ALA A 132 -34.81 -28.31 -6.45
N ALA A 133 -34.02 -29.25 -7.01
CA ALA A 133 -32.64 -29.48 -6.65
C ALA A 133 -31.79 -28.23 -6.91
N GLU A 134 -31.97 -27.59 -8.05
CA GLU A 134 -31.23 -26.39 -8.44
C GLU A 134 -31.57 -25.18 -7.56
N ILE A 135 -32.86 -24.89 -7.37
CA ILE A 135 -33.28 -23.73 -6.56
C ILE A 135 -32.88 -23.90 -5.10
N GLY A 136 -33.06 -25.10 -4.55
CA GLY A 136 -32.65 -25.41 -3.18
C GLY A 136 -31.13 -25.28 -2.99
N THR A 137 -30.35 -25.85 -3.91
CA THR A 137 -28.88 -25.79 -3.85
C THR A 137 -28.37 -24.36 -3.99
N LYS A 138 -28.94 -23.57 -4.92
CA LYS A 138 -28.56 -22.17 -5.11
C LYS A 138 -28.86 -21.31 -3.88
N LYS A 139 -30.06 -21.42 -3.29
CA LYS A 139 -30.41 -20.66 -2.08
C LYS A 139 -29.52 -21.05 -0.90
N VAL A 140 -29.33 -22.35 -0.66
CA VAL A 140 -28.54 -22.78 0.49
C VAL A 140 -27.08 -22.39 0.37
N ILE A 141 -26.49 -22.48 -0.83
CA ILE A 141 -25.14 -21.95 -1.06
C ILE A 141 -25.12 -20.43 -0.90
N THR A 142 -26.10 -19.70 -1.42
CA THR A 142 -26.08 -18.22 -1.38
C THR A 142 -26.25 -17.69 0.05
N ASP A 143 -27.16 -18.29 0.82
CA ASP A 143 -27.63 -17.70 2.07
C ASP A 143 -26.96 -18.34 3.31
N HIS A 144 -26.43 -19.56 3.19
CA HIS A 144 -26.08 -20.36 4.37
C HIS A 144 -24.73 -21.06 4.34
N SER A 145 -23.93 -20.99 3.26
CA SER A 145 -22.56 -21.53 3.25
C SER A 145 -21.50 -20.44 3.33
N THR A 146 -20.46 -20.68 4.15
CA THR A 146 -19.26 -19.84 4.20
C THR A 146 -18.26 -20.28 3.13
N ILE A 147 -18.22 -21.59 2.83
CA ILE A 147 -17.28 -22.25 1.92
C ILE A 147 -18.05 -23.19 0.99
N GLY A 148 -17.67 -23.25 -0.29
CA GLY A 148 -18.15 -24.28 -1.23
C GLY A 148 -17.13 -25.40 -1.46
N ILE A 149 -17.57 -26.65 -1.50
CA ILE A 149 -16.77 -27.79 -1.97
C ILE A 149 -17.51 -28.47 -3.11
N VAL A 150 -16.92 -28.44 -4.30
CA VAL A 150 -17.47 -29.14 -5.47
C VAL A 150 -16.87 -30.54 -5.53
N VAL A 151 -17.68 -31.58 -5.38
CA VAL A 151 -17.23 -32.97 -5.54
C VAL A 151 -17.57 -33.44 -6.94
N THR A 152 -16.54 -33.70 -7.74
CA THR A 152 -16.64 -34.29 -9.08
C THR A 152 -15.89 -35.62 -9.14
N THR A 153 -15.87 -36.27 -10.31
CA THR A 153 -15.18 -37.55 -10.51
C THR A 153 -14.57 -37.67 -11.89
N ASP A 154 -13.51 -38.47 -11.98
CA ASP A 154 -12.89 -38.97 -13.21
C ASP A 154 -13.69 -40.10 -13.88
N GLY A 155 -14.80 -40.53 -13.26
CA GLY A 155 -15.64 -41.63 -13.75
C GLY A 155 -15.20 -43.01 -13.27
N SER A 156 -14.19 -43.09 -12.41
CA SER A 156 -13.64 -44.36 -11.93
C SER A 156 -14.44 -44.98 -10.77
N ILE A 157 -15.14 -44.15 -9.99
CA ILE A 157 -15.87 -44.53 -8.77
C ILE A 157 -17.26 -45.12 -9.04
N THR A 158 -17.85 -44.81 -10.20
CA THR A 158 -19.19 -45.27 -10.59
C THR A 158 -19.16 -45.78 -12.01
N GLY A 159 -20.07 -46.69 -12.38
CA GLY A 159 -20.20 -47.16 -13.77
C GLY A 159 -20.83 -46.13 -14.72
N ILE A 160 -20.55 -44.83 -14.52
CA ILE A 160 -21.00 -43.69 -15.34
C ILE A 160 -19.74 -43.06 -15.95
N SER A 161 -19.79 -42.77 -17.25
CA SER A 161 -18.64 -42.19 -17.96
C SER A 161 -18.35 -40.76 -17.50
N ARG A 162 -17.08 -40.35 -17.49
CA ARG A 162 -16.67 -38.96 -17.24
C ARG A 162 -17.44 -37.95 -18.10
N ASN A 163 -17.70 -38.30 -19.36
CA ASN A 163 -18.38 -37.41 -20.31
C ASN A 163 -19.79 -37.02 -19.85
N ASP A 164 -20.46 -37.88 -19.09
CA ASP A 164 -21.80 -37.62 -18.58
C ASP A 164 -21.80 -36.59 -17.44
N TYR A 165 -20.65 -36.34 -16.82
CA TYR A 165 -20.47 -35.41 -15.71
C TYR A 165 -20.10 -33.99 -16.14
N LEU A 166 -19.56 -33.80 -17.36
CA LEU A 166 -18.99 -32.53 -17.82
C LEU A 166 -20.00 -31.39 -17.82
N GLU A 167 -21.20 -31.62 -18.36
CA GLU A 167 -22.25 -30.61 -18.48
C GLU A 167 -22.74 -30.14 -17.11
N ALA A 168 -22.97 -31.07 -16.18
CA ALA A 168 -23.38 -30.78 -14.81
C ALA A 168 -22.26 -30.07 -14.02
N GLU A 169 -21.01 -30.49 -14.20
CA GLU A 169 -19.85 -29.87 -13.55
C GLU A 169 -19.65 -28.41 -13.99
N GLU A 170 -19.63 -28.14 -15.30
CA GLU A 170 -19.48 -26.79 -15.83
C GLU A 170 -20.56 -25.84 -15.29
N ARG A 171 -21.79 -26.35 -15.21
CA ARG A 171 -22.93 -25.59 -14.70
C ARG A 171 -22.78 -25.23 -13.22
N VAL A 172 -22.44 -26.21 -12.37
CA VAL A 172 -22.20 -26.00 -10.92
C VAL A 172 -21.12 -24.94 -10.71
N ILE A 173 -20.00 -25.07 -11.41
CA ILE A 173 -18.85 -24.16 -11.27
C ILE A 173 -19.23 -22.75 -11.71
N LYS A 174 -19.98 -22.60 -12.82
CA LYS A 174 -20.46 -21.32 -13.30
C LYS A 174 -21.37 -20.62 -12.29
N GLU A 175 -22.26 -21.37 -11.65
CA GLU A 175 -23.16 -20.84 -10.63
C GLU A 175 -22.39 -20.40 -9.37
N LEU A 176 -21.43 -21.21 -8.89
CA LEU A 176 -20.58 -20.83 -7.76
C LEU A 176 -19.74 -19.59 -8.03
N LYS A 177 -19.16 -19.47 -9.23
CA LYS A 177 -18.43 -18.27 -9.65
C LYS A 177 -19.32 -17.03 -9.65
N ALA A 178 -20.58 -17.16 -10.09
CA ALA A 178 -21.54 -16.05 -10.07
C ALA A 178 -21.90 -15.60 -8.65
N ILE A 179 -21.94 -16.53 -7.69
CA ILE A 179 -22.20 -16.26 -6.27
C ILE A 179 -21.00 -15.59 -5.57
N LYS A 180 -19.79 -15.65 -6.17
CA LYS A 180 -18.54 -15.10 -5.63
C LYS A 180 -18.12 -15.65 -4.26
N LYS A 181 -18.58 -16.86 -3.92
CA LYS A 181 -18.11 -17.55 -2.71
C LYS A 181 -16.83 -18.33 -3.00
N PRO A 182 -15.91 -18.44 -2.03
CA PRO A 182 -14.71 -19.24 -2.18
C PRO A 182 -15.09 -20.73 -2.27
N PHE A 183 -14.53 -21.44 -3.24
CA PHE A 183 -14.75 -22.87 -3.38
C PHE A 183 -13.54 -23.58 -3.96
N ILE A 184 -13.44 -24.88 -3.68
CA ILE A 184 -12.46 -25.79 -4.27
C ILE A 184 -13.17 -26.94 -4.99
N ILE A 185 -12.44 -27.63 -5.85
CA ILE A 185 -12.94 -28.84 -6.51
C ILE A 185 -12.22 -30.06 -5.94
N VAL A 186 -12.97 -31.04 -5.45
CA VAL A 186 -12.47 -32.35 -5.07
C VAL A 186 -12.76 -33.32 -6.21
N LEU A 187 -11.70 -33.78 -6.88
CA LEU A 187 -11.78 -34.80 -7.93
C LEU A 187 -11.69 -36.19 -7.28
N ASN A 188 -12.86 -36.82 -7.10
CA ASN A 188 -12.97 -38.12 -6.49
C ASN A 188 -12.60 -39.24 -7.48
N SER A 189 -11.60 -40.04 -7.12
CA SER A 189 -11.04 -41.11 -7.95
C SER A 189 -10.65 -42.32 -7.10
N ASN A 190 -10.83 -43.53 -7.63
CA ASN A 190 -10.26 -44.75 -7.03
C ASN A 190 -8.80 -44.99 -7.44
N LYS A 191 -8.27 -44.17 -8.35
CA LYS A 191 -6.89 -44.21 -8.85
C LYS A 191 -6.29 -42.80 -8.83
N PRO A 192 -6.08 -42.24 -7.62
CA PRO A 192 -5.61 -40.86 -7.48
C PRO A 192 -4.19 -40.61 -8.01
N LYS A 193 -3.40 -41.67 -8.26
CA LYS A 193 -2.01 -41.60 -8.76
C LYS A 193 -1.89 -41.88 -10.26
N ASP A 194 -2.98 -42.20 -10.94
CA ASP A 194 -2.95 -42.47 -12.37
C ASP A 194 -2.67 -41.19 -13.16
N LYS A 195 -1.92 -41.33 -14.25
CA LYS A 195 -1.52 -40.20 -15.11
C LYS A 195 -2.73 -39.47 -15.69
N GLU A 196 -3.75 -40.21 -16.12
CA GLU A 196 -5.00 -39.65 -16.66
C GLU A 196 -5.73 -38.77 -15.63
N THR A 197 -5.72 -39.16 -14.35
CA THR A 197 -6.35 -38.40 -13.26
C THR A 197 -5.59 -37.10 -12.97
N ILE A 198 -4.26 -37.14 -13.02
CA ILE A 198 -3.39 -35.96 -12.83
C ILE A 198 -3.54 -34.98 -14.00
N GLU A 199 -3.53 -35.48 -15.23
CA GLU A 199 -3.78 -34.65 -16.44
C GLU A 199 -5.18 -34.02 -16.39
N LEU A 200 -6.18 -34.78 -15.92
CA LEU A 200 -7.53 -34.25 -15.72
C LEU A 200 -7.53 -33.13 -14.67
N GLN A 201 -6.85 -33.30 -13.53
CA GLN A 201 -6.72 -32.26 -12.51
C GLN A 201 -6.13 -30.97 -13.09
N GLU A 202 -5.01 -31.06 -13.80
CA GLU A 202 -4.37 -29.90 -14.43
C GLU A 202 -5.31 -29.21 -15.43
N SER A 203 -5.99 -29.98 -16.27
CA SER A 203 -6.94 -29.44 -17.25
C SER A 203 -8.11 -28.70 -16.59
N LEU A 204 -8.61 -29.20 -15.45
CA LEU A 204 -9.70 -28.58 -14.70
C LEU A 204 -9.23 -27.33 -13.96
N MET A 205 -8.01 -27.36 -13.42
CA MET A 205 -7.38 -26.20 -12.78
C MET A 205 -7.20 -25.05 -13.78
N GLU A 206 -6.73 -25.33 -14.99
CA GLU A 206 -6.55 -24.33 -16.04
C GLU A 206 -7.90 -23.82 -16.56
N LYS A 207 -8.82 -24.73 -16.89
CA LYS A 207 -10.14 -24.39 -17.46
C LYS A 207 -10.98 -23.54 -16.52
N TYR A 208 -10.97 -23.86 -15.23
CA TYR A 208 -11.83 -23.20 -14.25
C TYR A 208 -11.09 -22.19 -13.38
N ASP A 209 -9.77 -22.09 -13.42
CA ASP A 209 -8.98 -21.20 -12.55
C ASP A 209 -9.33 -21.39 -11.05
N VAL A 210 -9.51 -22.65 -10.64
CA VAL A 210 -9.88 -23.06 -9.27
C VAL A 210 -9.01 -24.25 -8.90
N PRO A 211 -8.49 -24.33 -7.66
CA PRO A 211 -7.70 -25.46 -7.21
C PRO A 211 -8.54 -26.74 -7.23
N VAL A 212 -7.95 -27.79 -7.79
CA VAL A 212 -8.53 -29.12 -7.86
C VAL A 212 -7.67 -30.05 -7.02
N GLN A 213 -8.27 -30.82 -6.11
CA GLN A 213 -7.59 -31.78 -5.27
C GLN A 213 -8.06 -33.20 -5.62
N ILE A 214 -7.13 -34.05 -6.03
CA ILE A 214 -7.41 -35.46 -6.31
C ILE A 214 -7.47 -36.22 -4.98
N LEU A 215 -8.57 -36.92 -4.74
CA LEU A 215 -8.80 -37.66 -3.51
C LEU A 215 -9.53 -38.97 -3.80
N ASP A 216 -9.14 -40.04 -3.10
CA ASP A 216 -10.04 -41.17 -2.89
C ASP A 216 -10.84 -40.89 -1.62
N VAL A 217 -12.08 -40.44 -1.81
CA VAL A 217 -12.95 -40.07 -0.70
C VAL A 217 -13.22 -41.25 0.25
N MET A 218 -13.16 -42.50 -0.24
CA MET A 218 -13.37 -43.67 0.62
C MET A 218 -12.21 -43.93 1.57
N SER A 219 -10.98 -43.59 1.17
CA SER A 219 -9.75 -43.77 1.96
C SER A 219 -9.18 -42.47 2.53
N MET A 220 -9.98 -41.39 2.52
CA MET A 220 -9.62 -40.08 3.03
C MET A 220 -9.13 -40.13 4.49
N SER A 221 -8.07 -39.37 4.78
CA SER A 221 -7.46 -39.22 6.10
C SER A 221 -7.66 -37.79 6.66
N GLU A 222 -7.31 -37.57 7.93
CA GLU A 222 -7.34 -36.22 8.54
C GLU A 222 -6.42 -35.24 7.81
N MET A 223 -5.22 -35.68 7.41
CA MET A 223 -4.28 -34.85 6.63
C MET A 223 -4.86 -34.37 5.29
N ASP A 224 -5.79 -35.13 4.71
CA ASP A 224 -6.44 -34.73 3.46
C ASP A 224 -7.47 -33.62 3.71
N ILE A 225 -8.15 -33.66 4.86
CA ILE A 225 -9.07 -32.61 5.30
C ILE A 225 -8.28 -31.33 5.58
N ASP A 226 -7.16 -31.42 6.29
CA ASP A 226 -6.29 -30.26 6.57
C ASP A 226 -5.88 -29.56 5.27
N LYS A 227 -5.46 -30.32 4.26
CA LYS A 227 -5.10 -29.79 2.94
C LYS A 227 -6.28 -29.16 2.20
N ILE A 228 -7.48 -29.76 2.28
CA ILE A 228 -8.69 -29.17 1.71
C ILE A 228 -8.94 -27.81 2.32
N LEU A 229 -8.91 -27.73 3.66
CA LEU A 229 -9.20 -26.52 4.41
C LEU A 229 -8.14 -25.44 4.18
N GLU A 230 -6.86 -25.79 4.15
CA GLU A 230 -5.76 -24.87 3.80
C GLU A 230 -5.92 -24.32 2.38
N THR A 231 -6.31 -25.18 1.42
CA THR A 231 -6.55 -24.76 0.03
C THR A 231 -7.75 -23.83 -0.07
N VAL A 232 -8.81 -24.12 0.68
CA VAL A 232 -10.00 -23.25 0.79
C VAL A 232 -9.61 -21.89 1.37
N LEU A 233 -8.80 -21.83 2.43
CA LEU A 233 -8.33 -20.58 3.02
C LEU A 233 -7.65 -19.67 1.98
N LYS A 234 -6.85 -20.26 1.09
CA LYS A 234 -6.16 -19.52 0.01
C LYS A 234 -7.09 -18.98 -1.08
N GLU A 235 -8.31 -19.51 -1.17
CA GLU A 235 -9.36 -19.04 -2.10
C GLU A 235 -10.19 -17.88 -1.56
N PHE A 236 -10.08 -17.56 -0.26
CA PHE A 236 -10.77 -16.41 0.29
C PHE A 236 -10.24 -15.10 -0.32
N PRO A 237 -11.13 -14.11 -0.51
CA PRO A 237 -10.71 -12.81 -1.02
C PRO A 237 -9.82 -12.09 -0.01
N ILE A 238 -8.82 -11.34 -0.47
CA ILE A 238 -8.00 -10.54 0.43
C ILE A 238 -8.81 -9.36 0.98
N LYS A 239 -8.68 -9.09 2.27
CA LYS A 239 -9.31 -7.93 2.91
C LYS A 239 -8.37 -6.73 2.94
N GLU A 240 -7.09 -6.96 3.19
CA GLU A 240 -6.10 -5.90 3.35
C GLU A 240 -4.72 -6.33 2.81
N ILE A 241 -4.03 -5.40 2.18
CA ILE A 241 -2.64 -5.57 1.75
C ILE A 241 -1.83 -4.47 2.44
N GLU A 242 -0.98 -4.87 3.35
CA GLU A 242 -0.01 -3.99 4.01
C GLU A 242 1.26 -3.94 3.16
N ILE A 243 1.69 -2.72 2.82
CA ILE A 243 2.87 -2.50 1.99
C ILE A 243 3.87 -1.70 2.80
N ASN A 244 4.93 -2.40 3.21
CA ASN A 244 6.06 -1.81 3.89
C ASN A 244 7.02 -1.23 2.86
N MET A 245 7.15 0.09 2.86
CA MET A 245 8.11 0.82 2.03
C MET A 245 8.91 1.79 2.90
N PRO A 246 10.14 2.17 2.52
CA PRO A 246 10.92 3.14 3.27
C PRO A 246 10.23 4.51 3.39
N GLN A 247 10.15 5.04 4.60
CA GLN A 247 9.47 6.30 4.91
C GLN A 247 10.03 7.52 4.17
N TRP A 248 11.28 7.47 3.69
CA TRP A 248 11.87 8.57 2.93
C TRP A 248 11.22 8.72 1.55
N ILE A 249 10.68 7.64 0.96
CA ILE A 249 9.93 7.70 -0.31
C ILE A 249 8.65 8.51 -0.13
N GLU A 250 8.00 8.41 1.04
CA GLU A 250 6.80 9.19 1.34
C GLU A 250 7.06 10.69 1.34
N LYS A 251 8.26 11.10 1.79
CA LYS A 251 8.68 12.50 1.85
C LYS A 251 9.01 13.10 0.48
N LEU A 252 9.12 12.29 -0.57
CA LEU A 252 9.33 12.79 -1.93
C LEU A 252 8.09 13.54 -2.42
N SER A 253 8.33 14.52 -3.31
CA SER A 253 7.25 15.27 -3.94
C SER A 253 6.30 14.32 -4.69
N PRO A 254 4.98 14.60 -4.75
CA PRO A 254 4.03 13.75 -5.44
C PRO A 254 4.36 13.50 -6.92
N SER A 255 5.05 14.45 -7.56
CA SER A 255 5.50 14.40 -8.96
C SER A 255 6.89 13.78 -9.14
N HIS A 256 7.50 13.25 -8.08
CA HIS A 256 8.80 12.60 -8.19
C HIS A 256 8.64 11.24 -8.90
N TRP A 257 9.47 11.00 -9.92
CA TRP A 257 9.40 9.80 -10.77
C TRP A 257 9.38 8.49 -9.97
N LEU A 258 10.24 8.36 -8.93
CA LEU A 258 10.28 7.16 -8.10
C LEU A 258 8.95 6.92 -7.38
N LYS A 259 8.36 7.97 -6.82
CA LYS A 259 7.09 7.87 -6.10
C LYS A 259 5.95 7.48 -7.05
N GLU A 260 5.95 8.03 -8.27
CA GLU A 260 4.99 7.64 -9.31
C GLU A 260 5.13 6.18 -9.72
N GLN A 261 6.36 5.68 -9.89
CA GLN A 261 6.62 4.28 -10.22
C GLN A 261 6.18 3.33 -9.11
N PHE A 262 6.55 3.60 -7.85
CA PHE A 262 6.06 2.83 -6.70
C PHE A 262 4.53 2.81 -6.64
N MET A 263 3.88 3.96 -6.78
CA MET A 263 2.41 4.04 -6.78
C MET A 263 1.77 3.36 -8.00
N SER A 264 2.49 3.24 -9.12
CA SER A 264 2.04 2.46 -10.28
C SER A 264 2.06 0.96 -9.97
N VAL A 265 3.16 0.47 -9.40
CA VAL A 265 3.31 -0.94 -8.98
C VAL A 265 2.22 -1.32 -7.98
N VAL A 266 2.01 -0.49 -6.96
CA VAL A 266 0.96 -0.72 -5.96
C VAL A 266 -0.42 -0.78 -6.64
N ARG A 267 -0.73 0.15 -7.55
CA ARG A 267 -2.01 0.16 -8.27
C ARG A 267 -2.20 -1.06 -9.16
N GLU A 268 -1.16 -1.52 -9.82
CA GLU A 268 -1.21 -2.72 -10.67
C GLU A 268 -1.39 -3.99 -9.84
N MET A 269 -0.68 -4.08 -8.72
CA MET A 269 -0.82 -5.16 -7.76
C MET A 269 -2.27 -5.25 -7.23
N CYS A 270 -2.87 -4.13 -6.84
CA CYS A 270 -4.27 -4.10 -6.39
C CYS A 270 -5.29 -4.49 -7.46
N LYS A 271 -4.96 -4.41 -8.76
CA LYS A 271 -5.87 -4.83 -9.84
C LYS A 271 -5.86 -6.35 -10.06
N ASN A 272 -4.76 -7.01 -9.72
CA ASN A 272 -4.53 -8.41 -10.06
C ASN A 272 -4.69 -9.35 -8.85
N ILE A 273 -4.58 -8.82 -7.64
CA ILE A 273 -4.70 -9.60 -6.41
C ILE A 273 -6.13 -9.54 -5.89
N PHE A 274 -6.89 -10.62 -6.10
CA PHE A 274 -8.22 -10.79 -5.50
C PHE A 274 -8.24 -11.82 -4.39
N LYS A 275 -7.49 -12.91 -4.54
CA LYS A 275 -7.40 -14.02 -3.58
C LYS A 275 -6.00 -14.14 -3.01
N VAL A 276 -5.87 -14.77 -1.84
CA VAL A 276 -4.57 -14.94 -1.19
C VAL A 276 -3.58 -15.71 -2.08
N ARG A 277 -4.05 -16.69 -2.85
CA ARG A 277 -3.20 -17.43 -3.80
C ARG A 277 -2.57 -16.52 -4.89
N ASP A 278 -3.25 -15.43 -5.25
CA ASP A 278 -2.85 -14.58 -6.38
C ASP A 278 -1.62 -13.75 -6.02
N VAL A 279 -1.44 -13.45 -4.72
CA VAL A 279 -0.31 -12.68 -4.19
C VAL A 279 1.01 -13.26 -4.67
N LYS A 280 1.22 -14.57 -4.51
CA LYS A 280 2.50 -15.20 -4.87
C LYS A 280 2.80 -15.06 -6.36
N LYS A 281 1.78 -15.19 -7.22
CA LYS A 281 1.93 -15.05 -8.68
C LYS A 281 2.18 -13.61 -9.10
N SER A 282 1.39 -12.67 -8.58
CA SER A 282 1.57 -11.25 -8.89
C SER A 282 2.90 -10.71 -8.38
N PHE A 283 3.32 -11.15 -7.18
CA PHE A 283 4.57 -10.69 -6.56
C PHE A 283 5.82 -11.03 -7.38
N LEU A 284 5.85 -12.23 -7.99
CA LEU A 284 6.96 -12.66 -8.85
C LEU A 284 7.19 -11.72 -10.04
N GLY A 285 6.12 -11.15 -10.62
CA GLY A 285 6.24 -10.19 -11.73
C GLY A 285 6.83 -8.84 -11.32
N PHE A 286 6.68 -8.44 -10.05
CA PHE A 286 7.18 -7.15 -9.55
C PHE A 286 8.61 -7.24 -8.98
N SER A 287 9.07 -8.43 -8.60
CA SER A 287 10.45 -8.64 -8.15
C SER A 287 11.50 -8.43 -9.25
N GLU A 288 11.08 -8.33 -10.52
CA GLU A 288 11.97 -8.12 -11.67
C GLU A 288 12.17 -6.63 -12.02
N LEU A 289 11.61 -5.70 -11.25
CA LEU A 289 11.74 -4.27 -11.53
C LEU A 289 13.10 -3.73 -11.05
N ASP A 290 13.80 -3.02 -11.94
CA ASP A 290 15.17 -2.52 -11.71
C ASP A 290 15.34 -1.66 -10.44
N PHE A 291 14.31 -0.91 -10.03
CA PHE A 291 14.40 -0.02 -8.87
C PHE A 291 14.09 -0.71 -7.53
N LEU A 292 13.74 -1.99 -7.54
CA LEU A 292 13.44 -2.80 -6.36
C LEU A 292 14.52 -3.87 -6.17
N GLU A 293 14.93 -4.10 -4.93
CA GLU A 293 15.88 -5.14 -4.57
C GLU A 293 15.40 -5.86 -3.31
N ASN A 294 15.47 -7.20 -3.25
CA ASN A 294 15.08 -7.98 -2.07
C ASN A 294 13.65 -7.71 -1.56
N SER A 295 12.72 -7.41 -2.48
CA SER A 295 11.30 -7.35 -2.11
C SER A 295 10.82 -8.75 -1.71
N ARG A 296 10.07 -8.86 -0.62
CA ARG A 296 9.55 -10.16 -0.13
C ARG A 296 8.14 -10.05 0.44
N ILE A 297 7.47 -11.19 0.49
CA ILE A 297 6.27 -11.37 1.31
C ILE A 297 6.75 -11.60 2.75
N ASN A 298 6.40 -10.70 3.67
CA ASN A 298 6.79 -10.81 5.07
C ASN A 298 5.91 -11.81 5.81
N ASP A 299 4.59 -11.68 5.64
CA ASP A 299 3.60 -12.49 6.35
C ASP A 299 2.31 -12.61 5.54
N ILE A 300 1.62 -13.74 5.68
CA ILE A 300 0.30 -13.99 5.11
C ILE A 300 -0.57 -14.53 6.23
N ASN A 301 -1.49 -13.73 6.73
CA ASN A 301 -2.47 -14.17 7.72
C ASN A 301 -3.75 -14.60 7.00
N LEU A 302 -4.00 -15.91 6.92
CA LEU A 302 -5.17 -16.44 6.23
C LEU A 302 -6.47 -16.18 6.99
N GLY A 303 -6.41 -16.04 8.31
CA GLY A 303 -7.55 -15.75 9.18
C GLY A 303 -8.14 -14.36 8.94
N CYS A 304 -7.32 -13.34 9.06
CA CYS A 304 -7.71 -11.96 8.76
C CYS A 304 -7.78 -11.71 7.25
N GLY A 305 -7.11 -12.54 6.43
CA GLY A 305 -6.91 -12.30 4.99
C GLY A 305 -6.15 -11.01 4.75
N THR A 306 -5.13 -10.79 5.58
CA THR A 306 -4.19 -9.69 5.48
C THR A 306 -2.86 -10.22 4.96
N VAL A 307 -2.22 -9.44 4.09
CA VAL A 307 -0.95 -9.81 3.46
C VAL A 307 0.03 -8.68 3.66
N SER A 308 1.18 -8.97 4.24
CA SER A 308 2.23 -7.98 4.48
C SER A 308 3.37 -8.17 3.47
N LEU A 309 3.64 -7.14 2.70
CA LEU A 309 4.65 -7.10 1.65
C LEU A 309 5.73 -6.09 2.03
N ALA A 310 6.98 -6.39 1.72
CA ALA A 310 8.08 -5.44 1.81
C ALA A 310 8.57 -5.10 0.41
N LEU A 311 8.42 -3.82 0.03
CA LEU A 311 8.97 -3.27 -1.19
C LEU A 311 10.21 -2.46 -0.85
N ASN A 312 11.36 -3.04 -1.12
CA ASN A 312 12.66 -2.47 -0.80
C ASN A 312 13.26 -1.87 -2.08
N PRO A 313 13.64 -0.58 -2.07
CA PRO A 313 14.33 0.04 -3.18
C PRO A 313 15.75 -0.53 -3.31
N GLU A 314 16.30 -0.45 -4.52
CA GLU A 314 17.68 -0.85 -4.82
C GLU A 314 18.69 -0.14 -3.91
N SER A 315 19.71 -0.90 -3.50
CA SER A 315 20.86 -0.36 -2.76
C SER A 315 21.51 0.80 -3.53
N GLY A 316 21.70 1.94 -2.86
CA GLY A 316 22.25 3.16 -3.48
C GLY A 316 21.20 4.12 -4.06
N LEU A 317 19.96 3.69 -4.30
CA LEU A 317 18.90 4.54 -4.84
C LEU A 317 18.59 5.73 -3.93
N PHE A 318 18.69 5.53 -2.61
CA PHE A 318 18.55 6.59 -1.62
C PHE A 318 19.54 7.76 -1.85
N TYR A 319 20.82 7.45 -2.06
CA TYR A 319 21.86 8.47 -2.28
C TYR A 319 21.71 9.16 -3.63
N LYS A 320 21.32 8.41 -4.67
CA LYS A 320 20.98 8.97 -5.98
C LYS A 320 19.86 10.00 -5.87
N ILE A 321 18.81 9.68 -5.13
CA ILE A 321 17.67 10.59 -4.96
C ILE A 321 18.01 11.78 -4.08
N LEU A 322 18.78 11.59 -3.00
CA LEU A 322 19.32 12.72 -2.25
C LEU A 322 20.15 13.65 -3.14
N SER A 323 20.94 13.08 -4.04
CA SER A 323 21.74 13.87 -4.99
C SER A 323 20.86 14.69 -5.94
N GLU A 324 19.81 14.08 -6.47
CA GLU A 324 18.81 14.74 -7.33
C GLU A 324 18.08 15.87 -6.61
N VAL A 325 17.63 15.63 -5.37
CA VAL A 325 16.86 16.61 -4.57
C VAL A 325 17.74 17.76 -4.08
N CYS A 326 18.95 17.48 -3.62
CA CYS A 326 19.85 18.49 -3.07
C CYS A 326 20.73 19.18 -4.12
N SER A 327 20.68 18.73 -5.38
CA SER A 327 21.57 19.21 -6.46
C SER A 327 23.06 19.13 -6.09
N CYS A 328 23.43 18.14 -5.29
CA CYS A 328 24.81 17.84 -4.91
C CYS A 328 25.11 16.36 -5.19
N GLU A 329 26.38 16.00 -5.39
CA GLU A 329 26.74 14.61 -5.62
C GLU A 329 26.94 13.90 -4.26
N ILE A 330 26.12 12.89 -3.97
CA ILE A 330 26.20 12.06 -2.77
C ILE A 330 26.33 10.61 -3.21
N ARG A 331 27.50 10.02 -3.02
CA ARG A 331 27.81 8.64 -3.41
C ARG A 331 27.68 7.64 -2.26
N GLY A 332 27.63 8.13 -1.02
CA GLY A 332 27.53 7.26 0.17
C GLY A 332 27.45 8.01 1.50
N GLU A 333 27.61 7.25 2.59
CA GLU A 333 27.48 7.72 3.98
C GLU A 333 28.52 8.78 4.35
N ASP A 334 29.77 8.60 3.91
CA ASP A 334 30.87 9.51 4.23
C ASP A 334 30.63 10.91 3.64
N GLU A 335 30.29 10.99 2.35
CA GLU A 335 30.00 12.26 1.67
C GLU A 335 28.73 12.93 2.24
N LEU A 336 27.71 12.14 2.59
CA LEU A 336 26.51 12.66 3.24
C LEU A 336 26.84 13.31 4.59
N LEU A 337 27.74 12.71 5.37
CA LEU A 337 28.16 13.25 6.65
C LEU A 337 28.91 14.57 6.50
N ASP A 338 29.83 14.64 5.54
CA ASP A 338 30.59 15.88 5.27
C ASP A 338 29.67 17.02 4.81
N ILE A 339 28.76 16.73 3.87
CA ILE A 339 27.75 17.69 3.42
C ILE A 339 26.86 18.15 4.59
N MET A 340 26.41 17.24 5.46
CA MET A 340 25.62 17.60 6.64
C MET A 340 26.39 18.47 7.64
N ARG A 341 27.71 18.28 7.77
CA ARG A 341 28.56 19.14 8.60
C ARG A 341 28.66 20.55 8.01
N GLU A 342 28.92 20.64 6.71
CA GLU A 342 28.96 21.94 5.99
C GLU A 342 27.62 22.67 6.08
N PHE A 343 26.50 21.95 5.87
CA PHE A 343 25.17 22.52 6.03
C PHE A 343 24.90 22.99 7.45
N ASN A 344 25.34 22.25 8.47
CA ASN A 344 25.15 22.65 9.85
C ASN A 344 25.97 23.90 10.20
N GLU A 345 27.23 23.98 9.74
CA GLU A 345 28.07 25.18 9.92
C GLU A 345 27.45 26.39 9.22
N ALA A 346 27.03 26.25 7.96
CA ALA A 346 26.35 27.31 7.22
C ALA A 346 25.03 27.72 7.87
N LYS A 347 24.25 26.76 8.38
CA LYS A 347 22.97 27.01 9.05
C LYS A 347 23.18 27.79 10.35
N LEU A 348 24.17 27.44 11.16
CA LEU A 348 24.47 28.14 12.41
C LEU A 348 24.85 29.60 12.16
N GLU A 349 25.66 29.88 11.14
CA GLU A 349 26.01 31.25 10.78
C GLU A 349 24.81 32.01 10.17
N TYR A 350 24.01 31.37 9.31
CA TYR A 350 22.79 31.97 8.78
C TYR A 350 21.76 32.28 9.87
N ASP A 351 21.58 31.38 10.83
CA ASP A 351 20.63 31.54 11.94
C ASP A 351 20.99 32.74 12.84
N LYS A 352 22.28 33.13 12.92
CA LYS A 352 22.70 34.36 13.60
C LYS A 352 22.25 35.63 12.89
N ILE A 353 22.28 35.63 11.55
CA ILE A 353 22.08 36.84 10.75
C ILE A 353 20.68 36.96 10.13
N LYS A 354 19.87 35.88 10.12
CA LYS A 354 18.60 35.83 9.38
C LYS A 354 17.60 36.92 9.76
N ASP A 355 17.52 37.27 11.05
CA ASP A 355 16.57 38.27 11.54
C ASP A 355 17.04 39.67 11.11
N ALA A 356 18.33 39.95 11.25
CA ALA A 356 18.93 41.20 10.79
C ALA A 356 18.80 41.36 9.26
N LEU A 357 18.97 40.28 8.47
CA LEU A 357 18.74 40.31 7.03
C LEU A 357 17.29 40.64 6.66
N ARG A 358 16.32 40.14 7.45
CA ARG A 358 14.92 40.48 7.27
C ARG A 358 14.67 41.95 7.59
N ASP A 359 15.20 42.44 8.70
CA ASP A 359 15.06 43.84 9.13
C ASP A 359 15.66 44.83 8.11
N VAL A 360 16.81 44.49 7.53
CA VAL A 360 17.45 45.30 6.46
C VAL A 360 16.56 45.40 5.23
N ARG A 361 15.88 44.32 4.86
CA ARG A 361 14.99 44.30 3.69
C ARG A 361 13.75 45.15 3.93
N GLU A 362 13.22 45.15 5.15
CA GLU A 362 11.98 45.87 5.50
C GLU A 362 12.24 47.36 5.85
N THR A 363 13.30 47.66 6.59
CA THR A 363 13.55 49.00 7.18
C THR A 363 14.80 49.69 6.66
N GLY A 364 15.66 48.97 5.93
CA GLY A 364 16.95 49.48 5.44
C GLY A 364 18.12 49.31 6.44
N TYR A 365 17.85 48.85 7.66
CA TYR A 365 18.87 48.65 8.70
C TYR A 365 18.55 47.42 9.55
N GLY A 366 19.56 46.58 9.82
CA GLY A 366 19.40 45.43 10.70
C GLY A 366 20.63 45.22 11.57
N MET A 367 20.38 44.80 12.80
CA MET A 367 21.40 44.59 13.82
C MET A 367 21.40 43.12 14.25
N VAL A 368 22.57 42.51 14.25
CA VAL A 368 22.78 41.21 14.88
C VAL A 368 23.21 41.46 16.33
N ALA A 369 22.38 41.04 17.27
CA ALA A 369 22.70 41.12 18.69
C ALA A 369 23.84 40.14 19.03
N PRO A 370 24.83 40.55 19.85
CA PRO A 370 25.91 39.66 20.27
C PRO A 370 25.36 38.48 21.07
N GLN A 371 25.92 37.29 20.83
CA GLN A 371 25.60 36.12 21.64
C GLN A 371 26.32 36.18 23.00
N LEU A 372 25.75 35.54 24.03
CA LEU A 372 26.37 35.45 25.36
C LEU A 372 27.79 34.86 25.32
N THR A 373 28.05 33.94 24.40
CA THR A 373 29.36 33.32 24.15
C THR A 373 30.39 34.29 23.58
N GLU A 374 29.94 35.39 22.97
CA GLU A 374 30.79 36.43 22.37
C GLU A 374 31.07 37.59 23.35
N MET A 375 30.41 37.60 24.50
CA MET A 375 30.61 38.62 25.55
C MET A 375 31.92 38.38 26.30
N ARG A 376 32.76 39.40 26.36
CA ARG A 376 34.00 39.43 27.14
C ARG A 376 33.82 40.32 28.36
N LEU A 377 33.91 39.73 29.55
CA LEU A 377 33.89 40.47 30.82
C LEU A 377 35.33 40.84 31.20
N GLU A 378 35.61 42.15 31.31
CA GLU A 378 36.89 42.64 31.82
C GLU A 378 36.99 42.47 33.35
N LYS A 379 38.22 42.48 33.87
CA LYS A 379 38.46 42.37 35.32
C LYS A 379 37.71 43.49 36.06
N PRO A 380 36.93 43.17 37.11
CA PRO A 380 36.22 44.17 37.89
C PRO A 380 37.17 45.16 38.57
N GLU A 381 36.92 46.46 38.40
CA GLU A 381 37.72 47.52 39.03
C GLU A 381 36.98 48.11 40.23
N LYS A 382 37.69 48.29 41.36
CA LYS A 382 37.14 48.99 42.53
C LYS A 382 37.15 50.48 42.25
N VAL A 383 35.98 51.11 42.27
CA VAL A 383 35.83 52.55 42.09
C VAL A 383 35.40 53.21 43.40
N LYS A 384 36.02 54.34 43.73
CA LYS A 384 35.67 55.13 44.92
C LYS A 384 34.87 56.35 44.46
N GLY A 385 33.56 56.34 44.73
CA GLY A 385 32.66 57.46 44.47
C GLY A 385 32.64 58.45 45.65
N ARG A 386 31.98 59.60 45.46
CA ARG A 386 31.88 60.68 46.48
C ARG A 386 31.17 60.25 47.78
N ASN A 387 30.37 59.18 47.75
CA ASN A 387 29.57 58.67 48.87
C ASN A 387 29.65 57.13 49.08
N GLY A 388 30.67 56.44 48.54
CA GLY A 388 30.81 54.99 48.76
C GLY A 388 31.82 54.28 47.84
N TYR A 389 32.01 52.98 48.09
CA TYR A 389 32.82 52.08 47.25
C TYR A 389 31.91 51.27 46.33
N GLY A 390 32.25 51.21 45.04
CA GLY A 390 31.54 50.44 44.02
C GLY A 390 32.48 49.53 43.24
N VAL A 391 31.90 48.62 42.46
CA VAL A 391 32.60 47.75 41.52
C VAL A 391 32.18 48.14 40.11
N LYS A 392 33.15 48.49 39.26
CA LYS A 392 32.93 48.75 37.85
C LYS A 392 33.11 47.45 37.07
N LEU A 393 32.02 46.97 36.49
CA LEU A 393 32.02 45.84 35.55
C LEU A 393 31.97 46.41 34.14
N LYS A 394 32.83 45.91 33.26
CA LYS A 394 32.82 46.23 31.83
C LYS A 394 32.66 44.92 31.05
N ALA A 395 31.65 44.87 30.21
CA ALA A 395 31.47 43.80 29.24
C ALA A 395 31.56 44.40 27.84
N SER A 396 32.24 43.73 26.92
CA SER A 396 32.30 44.10 25.50
C SER A 396 31.85 42.91 24.65
N ALA A 397 31.16 43.20 23.55
CA ALA A 397 30.74 42.19 22.59
C ALA A 397 30.65 42.81 21.19
N PRO A 398 30.99 42.06 20.13
CA PRO A 398 30.88 42.56 18.77
C PRO A 398 29.41 42.64 18.34
N SER A 399 28.98 43.76 17.75
CA SER A 399 27.67 43.88 17.10
C SER A 399 27.87 43.98 15.59
N LEU A 400 27.14 43.18 14.81
CA LEU A 400 27.13 43.31 13.35
C LEU A 400 25.96 44.18 12.92
N HIS A 401 26.24 45.07 11.97
CA HIS A 401 25.29 46.03 11.43
C HIS A 401 25.23 45.84 9.92
N LEU A 402 24.02 45.62 9.42
CA LEU A 402 23.73 45.49 8.01
C LEU A 402 22.97 46.75 7.59
N ILE A 403 23.44 47.42 6.54
CA ILE A 403 22.88 48.68 6.04
C ILE A 403 22.55 48.50 4.57
N LYS A 404 21.30 48.74 4.19
CA LYS A 404 20.89 48.79 2.79
C LYS A 404 21.26 50.15 2.22
N ALA A 405 22.01 50.15 1.13
CA ALA A 405 22.33 51.35 0.36
C ALA A 405 21.80 51.18 -1.06
N ASP A 406 20.86 52.04 -1.45
CA ASP A 406 20.34 52.07 -2.82
C ASP A 406 21.32 52.88 -3.69
N ILE A 407 21.83 52.24 -4.76
CA ILE A 407 22.82 52.85 -5.66
C ILE A 407 22.10 53.28 -6.94
N GLU A 408 22.02 54.58 -7.17
CA GLU A 408 21.47 55.13 -8.41
C GLU A 408 22.59 55.33 -9.44
N THR A 409 22.34 54.91 -10.68
CA THR A 409 23.26 55.12 -11.81
C THR A 409 22.49 55.69 -12.98
N GLU A 410 22.97 56.83 -13.47
CA GLU A 410 22.51 57.46 -14.70
C GLU A 410 23.49 57.10 -15.82
N VAL A 411 22.96 56.69 -16.98
CA VAL A 411 23.74 56.45 -18.20
C VAL A 411 23.31 57.50 -19.22
N SER A 412 24.21 58.44 -19.52
CA SER A 412 23.97 59.47 -20.54
C SER A 412 24.79 59.10 -21.80
N PRO A 413 24.24 58.33 -22.75
CA PRO A 413 24.95 58.02 -23.99
C PRO A 413 25.19 59.30 -24.78
N ILE A 414 26.42 59.48 -25.29
CA ILE A 414 26.74 60.63 -26.14
C ILE A 414 26.13 60.38 -27.51
N MET A 415 25.16 61.21 -27.90
CA MET A 415 24.49 61.13 -29.19
C MET A 415 25.11 62.10 -30.20
N GLY A 416 25.09 61.73 -31.48
CA GLY A 416 25.65 62.52 -32.57
C GLY A 416 24.81 63.76 -32.87
N THR A 417 23.83 63.62 -33.77
CA THR A 417 22.96 64.71 -34.20
C THR A 417 21.65 64.79 -33.39
N GLU A 418 21.00 65.96 -33.38
CA GLU A 418 19.75 66.20 -32.66
C GLU A 418 18.62 65.24 -33.09
N LYS A 419 18.51 64.95 -34.40
CA LYS A 419 17.54 63.99 -34.94
C LYS A 419 17.74 62.57 -34.44
N GLU A 420 18.99 62.11 -34.37
CA GLU A 420 19.30 60.77 -33.84
C GLU A 420 18.94 60.65 -32.35
N SER A 421 18.98 61.77 -31.61
CA SER A 421 18.57 61.80 -30.21
C SER A 421 17.07 61.74 -30.03
N GLU A 422 16.31 62.49 -30.83
CA GLU A 422 14.84 62.45 -30.83
C GLU A 422 14.30 61.06 -31.22
N GLU A 423 14.87 60.44 -32.27
CA GLU A 423 14.49 59.10 -32.70
C GLU A 423 14.75 58.05 -31.62
N LEU A 424 15.86 58.17 -30.88
CA LEU A 424 16.16 57.24 -29.80
C LEU A 424 15.19 57.38 -28.63
N VAL A 425 14.91 58.61 -28.19
CA VAL A 425 13.95 58.88 -27.12
C VAL A 425 12.58 58.33 -27.50
N GLN A 426 12.13 58.57 -28.73
CA GLN A 426 10.85 58.07 -29.23
C GLN A 426 10.81 56.54 -29.23
N SER A 427 11.88 55.88 -29.66
CA SER A 427 11.97 54.40 -29.67
C SER A 427 11.94 53.79 -28.27
N ILE A 428 12.57 54.44 -27.29
CA ILE A 428 12.58 53.97 -25.89
C ILE A 428 11.20 54.16 -25.28
N LEU A 429 10.53 55.29 -25.56
CA LEU A 429 9.16 55.54 -25.09
C LEU A 429 8.17 54.54 -25.68
N GLU A 430 8.26 54.23 -26.97
CA GLU A 430 7.42 53.21 -27.60
C GLU A 430 7.67 51.80 -27.05
N GLN A 431 8.91 51.44 -26.73
CA GLN A 431 9.21 50.17 -26.06
C GLN A 431 8.72 50.14 -24.61
N PHE A 432 8.81 51.27 -23.90
CA PHE A 432 8.33 51.41 -22.53
C PHE A 432 6.82 51.21 -22.40
N ASP A 433 6.05 51.77 -23.34
CA ASP A 433 4.59 51.66 -23.34
C ASP A 433 4.08 50.26 -23.70
N ASN A 434 4.90 49.45 -24.41
CA ASN A 434 4.53 48.10 -24.83
C ASN A 434 4.92 47.00 -23.81
N ASP A 435 6.19 46.92 -23.41
CA ASP A 435 6.65 46.02 -22.33
C ASP A 435 7.90 46.60 -21.63
N PRO A 436 7.75 47.09 -20.37
CA PRO A 436 8.85 47.65 -19.59
C PRO A 436 10.04 46.71 -19.40
N SER A 437 9.83 45.39 -19.53
CA SER A 437 10.85 44.36 -19.32
C SER A 437 11.79 44.20 -20.52
N GLU A 438 11.28 44.45 -21.74
CA GLU A 438 12.05 44.26 -22.99
C GLU A 438 13.10 45.36 -23.19
N ILE A 439 12.91 46.55 -22.60
CA ILE A 439 13.85 47.67 -22.69
C ILE A 439 15.25 47.29 -22.18
N TRP A 440 15.33 46.44 -21.16
CA TRP A 440 16.60 45.98 -20.59
C TRP A 440 17.44 45.18 -21.59
N GLN A 441 16.78 44.49 -22.53
CA GLN A 441 17.41 43.72 -23.61
C GLN A 441 17.61 44.54 -24.89
N SER A 442 17.09 45.78 -24.93
CA SER A 442 17.24 46.68 -26.07
C SER A 442 18.72 46.99 -26.31
N ASN A 443 19.17 46.76 -27.54
CA ASN A 443 20.57 46.91 -27.93
C ASN A 443 20.89 48.38 -28.21
N MET A 444 21.71 48.97 -27.35
CA MET A 444 22.17 50.35 -27.42
C MET A 444 23.67 50.34 -27.72
N PHE A 445 24.04 50.64 -28.97
CA PHE A 445 25.45 50.74 -29.40
C PHE A 445 26.28 49.45 -29.24
N GLY A 446 25.67 48.29 -29.48
CA GLY A 446 26.35 46.99 -29.46
C GLY A 446 26.46 46.34 -28.08
N LYS A 447 25.78 46.91 -27.07
CA LYS A 447 25.56 46.33 -25.73
C LYS A 447 24.11 46.53 -25.31
N SER A 448 23.59 45.66 -24.45
CA SER A 448 22.24 45.88 -23.90
C SER A 448 22.24 47.03 -22.88
N LEU A 449 21.09 47.66 -22.66
CA LEU A 449 20.94 48.66 -21.59
C LEU A 449 21.26 48.06 -20.22
N GLU A 450 20.89 46.79 -19.98
CA GLU A 450 21.24 46.05 -18.77
C GLU A 450 22.76 45.96 -18.56
N GLU A 451 23.53 45.67 -19.61
CA GLU A 451 25.00 45.62 -19.54
C GLU A 451 25.60 47.00 -19.22
N LEU A 452 25.11 48.07 -19.85
CA LEU A 452 25.57 49.43 -19.60
C LEU A 452 25.27 49.88 -18.15
N CYS A 453 24.07 49.58 -17.65
CA CYS A 453 23.70 49.85 -16.26
C CYS A 453 24.51 49.01 -15.27
N LYS A 454 24.73 47.71 -15.54
CA LYS A 454 25.57 46.83 -14.70
C LYS A 454 27.01 47.32 -14.64
N GLU A 455 27.59 47.75 -15.75
CA GLU A 455 28.94 48.35 -15.78
C GLU A 455 29.01 49.65 -14.97
N GLY A 456 27.99 50.51 -15.08
CA GLY A 456 27.90 51.74 -14.30
C GLY A 456 27.74 51.50 -12.79
N LEU A 457 26.90 50.53 -12.42
CA LEU A 457 26.71 50.10 -11.03
C LEU A 457 27.98 49.47 -10.46
N GLN A 458 28.65 48.56 -11.18
CA GLN A 458 29.90 47.94 -10.76
C GLN A 458 31.02 48.99 -10.54
N LYS A 459 31.13 50.00 -11.41
CA LYS A 459 32.09 51.11 -11.22
C LYS A 459 31.81 51.96 -9.98
N LYS A 460 30.58 52.01 -9.49
CA LYS A 460 30.20 52.73 -8.25
C LYS A 460 30.30 51.86 -6.99
N LEU A 461 30.03 50.55 -7.09
CA LEU A 461 30.10 49.59 -5.98
C LEU A 461 31.50 49.49 -5.36
N TYR A 462 32.56 49.54 -6.17
CA TYR A 462 33.96 49.40 -5.70
C TYR A 462 34.64 50.70 -5.26
N LYS A 463 33.89 51.80 -5.03
CA LYS A 463 34.48 53.12 -4.79
C LYS A 463 34.52 53.59 -3.35
N MET A 464 33.94 52.90 -2.37
CA MET A 464 34.01 53.37 -0.99
C MET A 464 35.43 53.13 -0.44
N PRO A 465 36.24 54.18 -0.22
CA PRO A 465 37.61 54.00 0.23
C PRO A 465 37.66 53.42 1.65
N GLU A 466 38.70 52.63 1.96
CA GLU A 466 38.85 51.99 3.28
C GLU A 466 38.84 53.01 4.45
N ASP A 467 39.35 54.23 4.22
CA ASP A 467 39.34 55.26 5.25
C ASP A 467 37.93 55.76 5.56
N VAL A 468 37.03 55.81 4.57
CA VAL A 468 35.62 56.15 4.75
C VAL A 468 34.88 55.02 5.45
N GLN A 469 35.11 53.77 5.07
CA GLN A 469 34.54 52.60 5.75
C GLN A 469 34.92 52.59 7.24
N THR A 470 36.20 52.82 7.55
CA THR A 470 36.72 52.89 8.92
C THR A 470 36.11 54.06 9.71
N LYS A 471 35.91 55.22 9.07
CA LYS A 471 35.25 56.39 9.70
C LYS A 471 33.79 56.09 10.03
N ILE A 472 33.05 55.43 9.13
CA ILE A 472 31.65 55.04 9.36
C ILE A 472 31.58 54.04 10.52
N GLN A 473 32.40 52.99 10.49
CA GLN A 473 32.48 52.01 11.58
C GLN A 473 32.73 52.67 12.93
N ARG A 474 33.78 53.51 13.04
CA ARG A 474 34.12 54.21 14.30
C ARG A 474 33.02 55.15 14.76
N THR A 475 32.29 55.75 13.83
CA THR A 475 31.17 56.66 14.16
C THR A 475 29.99 55.88 14.73
N LEU A 476 29.64 54.74 14.11
CA LEU A 476 28.62 53.82 14.63
C LEU A 476 29.02 53.27 16.01
N GLU A 477 30.28 52.82 16.18
CA GLU A 477 30.81 52.35 17.47
C GLU A 477 30.70 53.40 18.57
N LYS A 478 31.05 54.66 18.29
CA LYS A 478 30.92 55.76 19.26
C LYS A 478 29.48 56.01 19.68
N ILE A 479 28.56 56.05 18.72
CA ILE A 479 27.13 56.32 19.01
C ILE A 479 26.53 55.23 19.89
N ILE A 480 26.84 53.97 19.60
CA ILE A 480 26.34 52.83 20.38
C ILE A 480 26.91 52.86 21.81
N ASN A 481 28.19 53.20 21.96
CA ASN A 481 28.85 53.23 23.27
C ASN A 481 28.46 54.46 24.12
N ASP A 482 28.26 55.62 23.50
CA ASP A 482 27.99 56.87 24.20
C ASP A 482 26.50 57.05 24.52
N GLY A 483 25.60 56.25 23.91
CA GLY A 483 24.18 56.14 24.24
C GLY A 483 23.35 57.42 24.01
N ASN A 484 23.97 58.49 23.51
CA ASN A 484 23.33 59.76 23.23
C ASN A 484 23.06 59.87 21.73
N GLY A 485 21.81 60.18 21.36
CA GLY A 485 21.33 60.39 19.99
C GLY A 485 21.96 61.61 19.32
N GLY A 486 23.27 61.56 19.07
CA GLY A 486 24.03 62.60 18.40
C GLY A 486 23.78 62.60 16.89
N LEU A 487 23.88 63.79 16.30
CA LEU A 487 23.78 64.00 14.87
C LEU A 487 25.03 63.45 14.17
N ILE A 488 24.83 62.54 13.21
CA ILE A 488 25.90 62.05 12.35
C ILE A 488 26.12 63.09 11.24
N CYS A 489 27.20 63.85 11.31
CA CYS A 489 27.63 64.71 10.21
C CYS A 489 28.82 64.05 9.51
N ILE A 490 28.57 63.44 8.34
CA ILE A 490 29.63 63.00 7.44
C ILE A 490 29.93 64.16 6.51
N ILE A 491 31.05 64.84 6.74
CA ILE A 491 31.58 65.84 5.80
C ILE A 491 32.47 65.06 4.83
N LEU A 492 32.03 64.95 3.58
CA LEU A 492 32.77 64.32 2.48
C LEU A 492 33.80 65.28 1.89
#